data_AF-A0A3D2V8S7-F1
#
_entry.id   AF-A0A3D2V8S7-F1
#
_cell.length_a   1.000
_cell.length_b   1.000
_cell.length_c   1.000
_cell.angle_alpha   90.00
_cell.angle_beta   90.00
_cell.angle_gamma   90.00
#
_symmetry.space_group_name_H-M   'P 1'
#
loop_
_entity.id
_entity.type
_entity.pdbx_description
1 polymer ?
#
loop_
_entity_poly.entity_id
_entity_poly.type
_entity_poly.pdbx_seq_one_letter_code
_entity_poly.pdbx_strand_id
1 'polypeptide(L)'
;VINGLQHPSQAVMGHARGAAGILSGIQPKGGREIFAATSMDQILAKKFGEETMLESLVLACERPISGFHESGYSMMYASHVSWSSPVSPVPAELYPSLAFDSLFESKGSKTHLSVLDHVLEQLNDVAGKVSVSDRAKIDEFTTSVREVEQRLAKIERQGGDTVATKDLAEKRPADGLPTTVDDHARL
;
A
#
# COMPACT_ATOMS: atom_id res chain seq x y z
N VAL A 1 -11.79 -3.84 -23.73
CA VAL A 1 -12.81 -4.40 -22.81
C VAL A 1 -12.21 -5.67 -22.20
N ILE A 2 -11.94 -5.69 -20.91
CA ILE A 2 -11.51 -6.90 -20.19
C ILE A 2 -12.78 -7.65 -19.81
N ASN A 3 -12.95 -8.88 -20.31
CA ASN A 3 -14.07 -9.77 -19.99
C ASN A 3 -13.58 -10.89 -19.05
N GLY A 4 -14.46 -11.48 -18.24
CA GLY A 4 -14.13 -12.65 -17.42
C GLY A 4 -13.75 -12.37 -15.96
N LEU A 5 -13.97 -11.15 -15.44
CA LEU A 5 -13.75 -10.82 -14.02
C LEU A 5 -14.91 -11.30 -13.11
N GLN A 6 -15.88 -12.06 -13.63
CA GLN A 6 -16.97 -12.60 -12.84
C GLN A 6 -16.47 -13.79 -12.02
N HIS A 7 -16.45 -13.65 -10.70
CA HIS A 7 -16.20 -14.79 -9.83
C HIS A 7 -17.46 -15.67 -9.71
N PRO A 8 -17.38 -16.98 -9.99
CA PRO A 8 -18.56 -17.86 -10.03
C PRO A 8 -19.10 -18.22 -8.64
N SER A 9 -18.26 -18.19 -7.60
CA SER A 9 -18.77 -18.16 -6.22
C SER A 9 -19.12 -16.72 -5.88
N GLN A 10 -20.16 -16.51 -5.06
CA GLN A 10 -20.66 -15.21 -4.60
C GLN A 10 -19.64 -14.43 -3.72
N ALA A 11 -18.41 -14.23 -4.20
CA ALA A 11 -17.30 -13.58 -3.51
C ALA A 11 -17.62 -12.13 -3.12
N VAL A 12 -18.60 -11.50 -3.78
CA VAL A 12 -19.00 -10.09 -3.57
C VAL A 12 -20.25 -9.96 -2.67
N MET A 13 -20.58 -10.96 -1.85
CA MET A 13 -21.64 -10.78 -0.85
C MET A 13 -21.11 -10.09 0.40
N GLY A 14 -21.41 -8.79 0.54
CA GLY A 14 -21.04 -7.95 1.67
C GLY A 14 -19.72 -7.22 1.48
N HIS A 15 -19.62 -5.99 2.00
CA HIS A 15 -18.51 -5.07 1.74
C HIS A 15 -17.13 -5.69 2.08
N ALA A 16 -17.04 -6.47 3.17
CA ALA A 16 -15.79 -7.10 3.57
C ALA A 16 -15.32 -8.15 2.54
N ARG A 17 -16.21 -9.02 2.07
CA ARG A 17 -15.84 -10.06 1.10
C ARG A 17 -15.58 -9.46 -0.27
N GLY A 18 -16.43 -8.51 -0.66
CA GLY A 18 -16.34 -7.83 -1.95
C GLY A 18 -15.03 -7.05 -2.12
N ALA A 19 -14.65 -6.25 -1.12
CA ALA A 19 -13.42 -5.46 -1.19
C ALA A 19 -12.17 -6.34 -1.36
N ALA A 20 -12.00 -7.39 -0.55
CA ALA A 20 -10.86 -8.29 -0.72
C ALA A 20 -10.95 -9.15 -1.99
N GLY A 21 -12.16 -9.50 -2.44
CA GLY A 21 -12.38 -10.35 -3.62
C GLY A 21 -12.22 -9.62 -4.96
N ILE A 22 -12.41 -8.30 -5.00
CA ILE A 22 -12.51 -7.55 -6.28
C ILE A 22 -11.22 -7.61 -7.11
N LEU A 23 -10.04 -7.52 -6.48
CA LEU A 23 -8.75 -7.60 -7.17
C LEU A 23 -8.05 -8.96 -6.98
N SER A 24 -8.38 -9.71 -5.93
CA SER A 24 -7.80 -11.05 -5.72
C SER A 24 -8.49 -12.13 -6.54
N GLY A 25 -9.73 -11.89 -6.98
CA GLY A 25 -10.52 -12.86 -7.73
C GLY A 25 -10.80 -14.13 -6.95
N ILE A 26 -10.77 -14.09 -5.60
CA ILE A 26 -11.16 -15.21 -4.76
C ILE A 26 -12.16 -14.78 -3.69
N GLN A 27 -12.89 -15.74 -3.14
CA GLN A 27 -13.64 -15.52 -1.91
C GLN A 27 -12.67 -15.64 -0.72
N PRO A 28 -12.48 -14.58 0.10
CA PRO A 28 -11.61 -14.65 1.27
C PRO A 28 -12.15 -15.63 2.31
N LYS A 29 -11.25 -16.16 3.16
CA LYS A 29 -11.62 -17.05 4.26
C LYS A 29 -12.32 -16.26 5.37
N GLY A 30 -13.42 -16.80 5.90
CA GLY A 30 -14.08 -16.24 7.09
C GLY A 30 -13.37 -16.65 8.38
N GLY A 31 -13.72 -15.99 9.48
CA GLY A 31 -13.14 -16.26 10.80
C GLY A 31 -11.82 -15.52 11.03
N ARG A 32 -11.06 -15.99 12.03
CA ARG A 32 -9.87 -15.28 12.55
C ARG A 32 -8.64 -15.36 11.65
N GLU A 33 -8.58 -16.36 10.79
CA GLU A 33 -7.46 -16.55 9.88
C GLU A 33 -7.65 -15.70 8.64
N ILE A 34 -6.67 -14.83 8.37
CA ILE A 34 -6.64 -14.03 7.16
C ILE A 34 -6.08 -14.88 6.03
N PHE A 35 -6.90 -15.09 5.02
CA PHE A 35 -6.51 -15.70 3.76
C PHE A 35 -7.33 -15.12 2.59
N ALA A 36 -6.63 -14.48 1.65
CA ALA A 36 -7.08 -13.98 0.37
C ALA A 36 -6.20 -14.62 -0.74
N ALA A 37 -5.91 -13.89 -1.81
CA ALA A 37 -4.87 -14.22 -2.79
C ALA A 37 -4.09 -12.96 -3.13
N THR A 38 -2.88 -13.10 -3.71
CA THR A 38 -2.19 -11.95 -4.29
C THR A 38 -3.09 -11.32 -5.34
N SER A 39 -3.30 -10.01 -5.23
CA SER A 39 -4.23 -9.28 -6.07
C SER A 39 -3.63 -8.98 -7.45
N MET A 40 -4.50 -8.81 -8.44
CA MET A 40 -4.12 -8.62 -9.84
C MET A 40 -3.23 -7.39 -10.03
N ASP A 41 -3.53 -6.27 -9.36
CA ASP A 41 -2.71 -5.06 -9.37
C ASP A 41 -1.28 -5.34 -8.86
N GLN A 42 -1.12 -6.17 -7.84
CA GLN A 42 0.19 -6.53 -7.30
C GLN A 42 0.95 -7.53 -8.18
N ILE A 43 0.23 -8.40 -8.91
CA ILE A 43 0.84 -9.23 -9.95
C ILE A 43 1.37 -8.35 -11.10
N LEU A 44 0.61 -7.33 -11.50
CA LEU A 44 1.02 -6.38 -12.53
C LEU A 44 2.19 -5.51 -12.07
N ALA A 45 2.16 -5.01 -10.82
CA ALA A 45 3.24 -4.25 -10.22
C ALA A 45 4.56 -5.03 -10.24
N LYS A 46 4.56 -6.31 -9.84
CA LYS A 46 5.76 -7.16 -9.91
C LYS A 46 6.29 -7.38 -11.33
N LYS A 47 5.41 -7.33 -12.33
CA LYS A 47 5.78 -7.58 -13.73
C LYS A 47 6.33 -6.33 -14.42
N PHE A 48 5.73 -5.17 -14.14
CA PHE A 48 6.00 -3.92 -14.85
C PHE A 48 6.68 -2.85 -13.98
N GLY A 49 6.88 -3.11 -12.68
CA GLY A 49 7.43 -2.14 -11.74
C GLY A 49 8.83 -1.65 -12.10
N GLU A 50 9.62 -2.49 -12.78
CA GLU A 50 10.94 -2.09 -13.30
C GLU A 50 10.84 -1.04 -14.42
N GLU A 51 9.70 -0.93 -15.09
CA GLU A 51 9.42 0.06 -16.14
C GLU A 51 8.82 1.37 -15.58
N THR A 52 8.46 1.42 -14.29
CA THR A 52 7.80 2.59 -13.66
C THR A 52 8.65 3.18 -12.52
N MET A 53 8.48 4.46 -12.20
CA MET A 53 9.18 5.09 -11.06
C MET A 53 8.67 4.59 -9.69
N LEU A 54 7.41 4.20 -9.66
CA LEU A 54 6.71 3.58 -8.52
C LEU A 54 6.14 2.26 -9.01
N GLU A 55 6.48 1.15 -8.36
CA GLU A 55 5.98 -0.17 -8.75
C GLU A 55 4.48 -0.31 -8.52
N SER A 56 4.00 0.23 -7.40
CA SER A 56 2.60 0.23 -7.00
C SER A 56 2.31 1.47 -6.14
N LEU A 57 1.13 2.04 -6.28
CA LEU A 57 0.59 3.08 -5.39
C LEU A 57 -0.87 2.75 -5.10
N VAL A 58 -1.17 2.39 -3.85
CA VAL A 58 -2.53 2.11 -3.38
C VAL A 58 -2.98 3.32 -2.57
N LEU A 59 -4.18 3.83 -2.86
CA LEU A 59 -4.74 5.03 -2.21
C LEU A 59 -6.01 4.68 -1.45
N ALA A 60 -6.27 5.38 -0.36
CA ALA A 60 -7.51 5.25 0.41
C ALA A 60 -7.97 6.59 0.95
N CYS A 61 -9.30 6.78 1.00
CA CYS A 61 -9.89 7.98 1.57
C CYS A 61 -10.23 7.84 3.07
N GLU A 62 -10.17 6.62 3.61
CA GLU A 62 -10.59 6.29 4.97
C GLU A 62 -9.57 5.38 5.66
N ARG A 63 -9.40 5.56 6.96
CA ARG A 63 -8.46 4.75 7.75
C ARG A 63 -8.94 3.29 7.84
N PRO A 64 -8.02 2.31 7.78
CA PRO A 64 -8.40 0.92 7.93
C PRO A 64 -9.00 0.67 9.32
N ILE A 65 -10.06 -0.12 9.37
CA ILE A 65 -10.78 -0.46 10.60
C ILE A 65 -10.34 -1.86 11.03
N SER A 66 -10.04 -2.02 12.32
CA SER A 66 -9.70 -3.32 12.93
C SER A 66 -10.93 -4.03 13.49
N GLY A 67 -10.84 -5.35 13.66
CA GLY A 67 -11.91 -6.17 14.28
C GLY A 67 -12.63 -7.06 13.27
N PHE A 68 -13.87 -7.42 13.58
CA PHE A 68 -14.69 -8.33 12.78
C PHE A 68 -16.01 -7.67 12.39
N HIS A 69 -16.40 -7.88 11.14
CA HIS A 69 -17.75 -7.60 10.68
C HIS A 69 -18.74 -8.64 11.24
N GLU A 70 -20.01 -8.28 11.40
CA GLU A 70 -21.07 -9.16 11.94
C GLU A 70 -21.19 -10.49 11.19
N SER A 71 -20.83 -10.50 9.90
CA SER A 71 -20.80 -11.71 9.07
C SER A 71 -19.64 -12.67 9.38
N GLY A 72 -18.80 -12.38 10.38
CA GLY A 72 -17.67 -13.20 10.81
C GLY A 72 -16.40 -13.03 9.96
N TYR A 73 -16.26 -11.93 9.22
CA TYR A 73 -15.09 -11.65 8.37
C TYR A 73 -14.26 -10.55 9.02
N SER A 74 -12.93 -10.65 8.90
CA SER A 74 -12.04 -9.60 9.38
C SER A 74 -12.31 -8.28 8.66
N MET A 75 -12.30 -7.17 9.40
CA MET A 75 -12.44 -5.83 8.85
C MET A 75 -11.21 -5.41 8.00
N MET A 76 -10.11 -6.16 8.10
CA MET A 76 -8.98 -6.05 7.17
C MET A 76 -9.42 -6.27 5.72
N TYR A 77 -10.39 -7.17 5.48
CA TYR A 77 -10.91 -7.41 4.14
C TYR A 77 -11.76 -6.25 3.60
N ALA A 78 -12.47 -5.54 4.48
CA ALA A 78 -13.24 -4.35 4.10
C ALA A 78 -12.34 -3.13 3.86
N SER A 79 -11.18 -3.10 4.52
CA SER A 79 -10.28 -1.95 4.52
C SER A 79 -9.22 -1.98 3.40
N HIS A 80 -9.04 -3.12 2.72
CA HIS A 80 -8.01 -3.30 1.72
C HIS A 80 -8.52 -4.08 0.50
N VAL A 81 -8.26 -3.51 -0.68
CA VAL A 81 -8.54 -4.14 -1.98
C VAL A 81 -7.29 -4.81 -2.58
N SER A 82 -6.10 -4.33 -2.22
CA SER A 82 -4.81 -4.79 -2.74
C SER A 82 -4.10 -5.71 -1.73
N TRP A 83 -3.52 -6.80 -2.23
CA TRP A 83 -2.92 -7.88 -1.45
C TRP A 83 -1.60 -8.33 -2.09
N SER A 84 -0.46 -8.13 -1.42
CA SER A 84 0.86 -8.53 -1.94
C SER A 84 1.10 -10.04 -1.83
N SER A 85 0.42 -10.68 -0.86
CA SER A 85 0.40 -12.11 -0.62
C SER A 85 -1.01 -12.56 -0.19
N PRO A 86 -1.29 -13.88 -0.16
CA PRO A 86 -2.56 -14.39 0.39
C PRO A 86 -2.87 -13.95 1.83
N VAL A 87 -1.89 -13.49 2.60
CA VAL A 87 -2.09 -13.13 4.03
C VAL A 87 -1.69 -11.68 4.35
N SER A 88 -1.21 -10.94 3.34
CA SER A 88 -0.62 -9.61 3.52
C SER A 88 -1.38 -8.59 2.67
N PRO A 89 -2.23 -7.74 3.26
CA PRO A 89 -2.80 -6.60 2.55
C PRO A 89 -1.70 -5.58 2.22
N VAL A 90 -1.90 -4.79 1.19
CA VAL A 90 -1.03 -3.65 0.87
C VAL A 90 -1.57 -2.41 1.57
N PRO A 91 -0.76 -1.73 2.41
CA PRO A 91 -1.15 -0.47 3.02
C PRO A 91 -1.49 0.58 1.95
N ALA A 92 -2.56 1.34 2.18
CA ALA A 92 -2.95 2.43 1.30
C ALA A 92 -2.44 3.77 1.84
N GLU A 93 -1.95 4.62 0.94
CA GLU A 93 -1.61 6.00 1.26
C GLU A 93 -2.90 6.81 1.47
N LEU A 94 -2.95 7.49 2.61
CA LEU A 94 -4.10 8.26 3.09
C LEU A 94 -3.88 9.76 2.95
N TYR A 95 -2.64 10.21 2.84
CA TYR A 95 -2.31 11.64 2.75
C TYR A 95 -2.11 12.00 1.28
N PRO A 96 -2.99 12.82 0.68
CA PRO A 96 -2.87 13.21 -0.72
C PRO A 96 -1.53 13.91 -1.03
N SER A 97 -1.00 14.68 -0.07
CA SER A 97 0.30 15.33 -0.24
C SER A 97 1.45 14.32 -0.34
N LEU A 98 1.45 13.25 0.47
CA LEU A 98 2.46 12.19 0.38
C LEU A 98 2.31 11.32 -0.88
N ALA A 99 1.08 11.07 -1.32
CA ALA A 99 0.82 10.42 -2.60
C ALA A 99 1.36 11.26 -3.78
N PHE A 100 1.14 12.58 -3.73
CA PHE A 100 1.67 13.52 -4.70
C PHE A 100 3.19 13.52 -4.71
N ASP A 101 3.83 13.63 -3.54
CA ASP A 101 5.29 13.61 -3.42
C ASP A 101 5.87 12.29 -3.92
N SER A 102 5.18 11.18 -3.68
CA SER A 102 5.55 9.89 -4.24
C SER A 102 5.50 9.87 -5.77
N LEU A 103 4.55 10.55 -6.40
CA LEU A 103 4.46 10.59 -7.86
C LEU A 103 5.43 11.59 -8.49
N PHE A 104 5.65 12.74 -7.87
CA PHE A 104 6.26 13.91 -8.51
C PHE A 104 7.52 14.43 -7.85
N GLU A 105 7.75 14.13 -6.56
CA GLU A 105 8.93 14.56 -5.85
C GLU A 105 9.97 13.42 -5.81
N SER A 106 10.77 13.27 -6.88
CA SER A 106 11.89 12.32 -6.89
C SER A 106 13.19 12.89 -6.30
N LYS A 107 13.11 13.81 -5.34
CA LYS A 107 14.33 14.21 -4.65
C LYS A 107 14.69 13.09 -3.67
N GLY A 108 15.54 12.18 -4.14
CA GLY A 108 16.36 11.32 -3.31
C GLY A 108 17.30 12.19 -2.46
N SER A 109 16.73 12.94 -1.52
CA SER A 109 17.51 13.70 -0.56
C SER A 109 18.33 12.69 0.21
N LYS A 110 19.63 12.91 0.31
CA LYS A 110 20.55 12.12 1.15
C LYS A 110 20.05 11.99 2.60
N THR A 111 19.19 12.91 3.03
CA THR A 111 18.46 12.86 4.30
C THR A 111 17.54 11.64 4.40
N HIS A 112 16.83 11.25 3.33
CA HIS A 112 15.94 10.08 3.35
C HIS A 112 16.72 8.77 3.53
N LEU A 113 17.87 8.62 2.85
CA LEU A 113 18.74 7.44 3.01
C LEU A 113 19.26 7.32 4.45
N SER A 114 19.75 8.43 5.04
CA SER A 114 20.25 8.41 6.42
C SER A 114 19.18 8.10 7.46
N VAL A 115 17.93 8.53 7.24
CA VAL A 115 16.80 8.18 8.13
C VAL A 115 16.48 6.69 7.99
N LEU A 116 16.51 6.15 6.77
CA LEU A 116 16.19 4.76 6.49
C LEU A 116 17.21 3.80 7.11
N ASP A 117 18.50 4.13 7.00
CA ASP A 117 19.59 3.42 7.66
C ASP A 117 19.37 3.38 9.19
N HIS A 118 19.00 4.51 9.79
CA HIS A 118 18.74 4.59 11.23
C HIS A 118 17.49 3.80 11.64
N VAL A 119 16.42 3.85 10.83
CA VAL A 119 15.20 3.06 11.06
C VAL A 119 15.50 1.57 11.00
N LEU A 120 16.28 1.10 10.01
CA LEU A 120 16.66 -0.31 9.89
C LEU A 120 17.52 -0.78 11.06
N GLU A 121 18.46 0.04 11.53
CA GLU A 121 19.26 -0.26 12.73
C GLU A 121 18.35 -0.46 13.95
N GLN A 122 17.41 0.47 14.18
CA GLN A 122 16.44 0.37 15.27
C GLN A 122 15.51 -0.85 15.12
N LEU A 123 15.05 -1.16 13.91
CA LEU A 123 14.20 -2.31 13.66
C LEU A 123 14.92 -3.63 13.95
N ASN A 124 16.19 -3.76 13.59
CA ASN A 124 16.98 -4.95 13.88
C ASN A 124 17.16 -5.15 15.40
N ASP A 125 17.41 -4.06 16.13
CA ASP A 125 17.52 -4.08 17.59
C ASP A 125 16.22 -4.50 18.30
N VAL A 126 15.07 -4.13 17.73
CA VAL A 126 13.75 -4.47 18.25
C VAL A 126 13.34 -5.88 17.82
N ALA A 127 13.64 -6.32 16.60
CA ALA A 127 13.30 -7.64 16.07
C ALA A 127 13.88 -8.78 16.93
N GLY A 128 15.05 -8.55 17.55
CA GLY A 128 15.67 -9.49 18.50
C GLY A 128 14.98 -9.58 19.86
N LYS A 129 14.11 -8.62 20.21
CA LYS A 129 13.51 -8.46 21.55
C LYS A 129 11.99 -8.68 21.59
N VAL A 130 11.33 -8.80 20.44
CA VAL A 130 9.86 -8.92 20.36
C VAL A 130 9.35 -10.35 20.26
N SER A 131 8.07 -10.51 20.57
CA SER A 131 7.34 -11.77 20.44
C SER A 131 7.20 -12.21 18.97
N VAL A 132 6.92 -13.51 18.74
CA VAL A 132 6.68 -14.06 17.39
C VAL A 132 5.49 -13.36 16.71
N SER A 133 4.46 -12.96 17.45
CA SER A 133 3.30 -12.25 16.89
C SER A 133 3.61 -10.83 16.46
N ASP A 134 4.51 -10.15 17.17
CA ASP A 134 4.91 -8.77 16.81
C ASP A 134 5.96 -8.75 15.69
N ARG A 135 6.76 -9.82 15.59
CA ARG A 135 7.74 -9.97 14.51
C ARG A 135 7.10 -9.89 13.12
N ALA A 136 5.88 -10.44 12.95
CA ALA A 136 5.15 -10.32 11.70
C ALA A 136 4.85 -8.86 11.29
N LYS A 137 4.55 -7.97 12.25
CA LYS A 137 4.35 -6.53 11.97
C LYS A 137 5.66 -5.82 11.65
N ILE A 138 6.75 -6.22 12.30
CA ILE A 138 8.08 -5.69 12.00
C ILE A 138 8.52 -6.10 10.59
N ASP A 139 8.24 -7.35 10.19
CA ASP A 139 8.55 -7.85 8.84
C ASP A 139 7.76 -7.09 7.76
N GLU A 140 6.49 -6.78 8.01
CA GLU A 140 5.66 -5.93 7.15
C GLU A 140 6.27 -4.52 7.01
N PHE A 141 6.62 -3.87 8.11
CA PHE A 141 7.23 -2.54 8.09
C PHE A 141 8.60 -2.54 7.41
N THR A 142 9.42 -3.57 7.64
CA THR A 142 10.74 -3.72 6.99
C THR A 142 10.61 -3.93 5.49
N THR A 143 9.56 -4.63 5.05
CA THR A 143 9.25 -4.79 3.62
C THR A 143 8.92 -3.44 2.97
N SER A 144 8.07 -2.63 3.61
CA SER A 144 7.75 -1.27 3.14
C SER A 144 8.99 -0.36 3.09
N VAL A 145 9.87 -0.45 4.09
CA VAL A 145 11.16 0.27 4.11
C VAL A 145 12.04 -0.11 2.92
N ARG A 146 12.15 -1.41 2.63
CA ARG A 146 12.97 -1.91 1.51
C ARG A 146 12.45 -1.44 0.14
N GLU A 147 11.14 -1.33 -0.03
CA GLU A 147 10.55 -0.79 -1.27
C GLU A 147 10.97 0.68 -1.47
N VAL A 148 11.02 1.48 -0.40
CA VAL A 148 11.51 2.87 -0.45
C VAL A 148 12.99 2.93 -0.81
N GLU A 149 13.84 2.05 -0.24
CA GLU A 149 15.27 1.96 -0.60
C GLU A 149 15.48 1.65 -2.09
N GLN A 150 14.78 0.64 -2.59
CA GLN A 150 14.87 0.22 -3.98
C GLN A 150 14.46 1.34 -4.94
N ARG A 151 13.41 2.08 -4.58
CA ARG A 151 12.97 3.26 -5.31
C ARG A 151 14.03 4.37 -5.30
N LEU A 152 14.63 4.68 -4.15
CA LEU A 152 15.69 5.69 -4.06
C LEU A 152 16.90 5.29 -4.92
N ALA A 153 17.33 4.03 -4.85
CA ALA A 153 18.41 3.52 -5.69
C ALA A 153 18.09 3.60 -7.19
N LYS A 154 16.82 3.41 -7.58
CA LYS A 154 16.36 3.55 -8.97
C LYS A 154 16.41 5.00 -9.44
N ILE A 155 15.96 5.94 -8.60
CA ILE A 155 16.05 7.39 -8.87
C ILE A 155 17.50 7.81 -9.09
N GLU A 156 18.42 7.36 -8.23
CA GLU A 156 19.86 7.65 -8.36
C GLU A 156 20.45 7.10 -9.67
N ARG A 157 20.09 5.86 -10.05
CA ARG A 157 20.57 5.24 -11.30
C ARG A 157 20.02 5.92 -12.55
N GLN A 158 18.80 6.44 -12.52
CA GLN A 158 18.14 7.08 -13.67
C GLN A 158 18.50 8.56 -13.86
N GLY A 159 19.45 9.10 -13.08
CA GLY A 159 20.02 10.42 -13.34
C GLY A 159 19.12 11.60 -12.93
N GLY A 160 18.11 11.38 -12.08
CA GLY A 160 17.46 12.44 -11.32
C GLY A 160 16.70 13.53 -12.10
N ASP A 161 16.28 13.28 -13.34
CA ASP A 161 15.44 14.23 -14.09
C ASP A 161 13.94 13.95 -13.83
N THR A 162 13.49 14.17 -12.59
CA THR A 162 12.09 14.59 -12.40
C THR A 162 12.10 16.01 -11.84
N VAL A 163 11.92 16.94 -12.76
CA VAL A 163 11.66 18.33 -12.40
C VAL A 163 10.18 18.36 -12.04
N ALA A 164 9.85 18.31 -10.74
CA ALA A 164 8.62 18.95 -10.29
C ALA A 164 8.71 20.40 -10.79
N THR A 165 8.06 20.68 -11.92
CA THR A 165 8.00 22.03 -12.46
C THR A 165 7.33 22.90 -11.42
N LYS A 166 7.61 24.20 -11.44
CA LYS A 166 6.93 25.14 -10.55
C LYS A 166 5.40 24.96 -10.62
N ASP A 167 4.88 24.69 -11.82
CA ASP A 167 3.47 24.39 -12.09
C ASP A 167 2.94 23.11 -11.40
N LEU A 168 3.79 22.10 -11.17
CA LEU A 168 3.41 20.90 -10.42
C LEU A 168 3.45 21.16 -8.91
N ALA A 169 4.47 21.89 -8.43
CA ALA A 169 4.57 22.25 -7.02
C ALA A 169 3.36 23.09 -6.56
N GLU A 170 2.83 23.96 -7.42
CA GLU A 170 1.60 24.74 -7.15
C GLU A 170 0.32 23.88 -7.09
N LYS A 171 0.35 22.65 -7.62
CA LYS A 171 -0.77 21.69 -7.59
C LYS A 171 -0.69 20.69 -6.44
N ARG A 172 0.41 20.69 -5.67
CA ARG A 172 0.59 19.77 -4.54
C ARG A 172 -0.52 20.02 -3.50
N PRO A 173 -1.26 18.98 -3.07
CA PRO A 173 -2.22 19.12 -1.98
C PRO A 173 -1.58 19.64 -0.69
N ALA A 174 -2.36 20.35 0.12
CA ALA A 174 -1.91 20.77 1.45
C ALA A 174 -1.63 19.56 2.35
N ASP A 175 -0.70 19.71 3.29
CA ASP A 175 -0.41 18.67 4.26
C ASP A 175 -1.59 18.43 5.21
N GLY A 176 -1.80 17.17 5.57
CA GLY A 176 -2.85 16.74 6.48
C GLY A 176 -3.94 15.91 5.80
N LEU A 177 -4.88 15.43 6.61
CA LEU A 177 -6.02 14.66 6.12
C LEU A 177 -7.21 15.57 5.87
N PRO A 178 -7.89 15.44 4.72
CA PRO A 178 -9.20 16.03 4.52
C PRO A 178 -10.18 15.57 5.60
N THR A 179 -11.08 16.46 6.01
CA THR A 179 -12.06 16.19 7.08
C THR A 179 -13.29 15.43 6.59
N THR A 180 -13.55 15.46 5.28
CA THR A 180 -14.68 14.77 4.64
C THR A 180 -14.16 13.83 3.56
N VAL A 181 -14.87 12.71 3.36
CA VAL A 181 -14.54 11.74 2.31
C VAL A 181 -14.71 12.35 0.93
N ASP A 182 -15.70 13.21 0.73
CA ASP A 182 -15.97 13.86 -0.55
C ASP A 182 -14.84 14.81 -0.97
N ASP A 183 -14.28 15.57 -0.03
CA ASP A 183 -13.12 16.41 -0.30
C ASP A 183 -11.88 15.55 -0.54
N HIS A 184 -11.74 14.44 0.20
CA HIS A 184 -10.63 13.52 0.03
C HIS A 184 -10.62 12.87 -1.35
N ALA A 185 -11.76 12.37 -1.82
CA ALA A 185 -11.88 11.68 -3.11
C ALA A 185 -11.65 12.59 -4.32
N ARG A 186 -11.62 13.92 -4.14
CA ARG A 186 -11.39 14.91 -5.21
C ARG A 186 -9.91 15.27 -5.39
N LEU A 187 -9.07 15.02 -4.40
CA LEU A 187 -7.63 15.30 -4.41
C LEU A 187 -6.86 14.17 -5.10
#